data_AF-A0AAU7DPK3-F1
#
_entry.id   AF-A0AAU7DPK3-F1
#
_cell.length_a   1.000
_cell.length_b   1.000
_cell.length_c   1.000
_cell.angle_alpha   90.00
_cell.angle_beta   90.00
_cell.angle_gamma   90.00
#
_symmetry.space_group_name_H-M   'P 1'
#
loop_
_entity.id
_entity.type
_entity.pdbx_description
1 polymer ?
#
loop_
_entity_poly.entity_id
_entity_poly.type
_entity_poly.pdbx_seq_one_letter_code
_entity_poly.pdbx_strand_id
1 'polypeptide(L)'
;MRLAGKICARCRNFIPDDPPTPGERLCAKCRSPEIHRIYMYYMYRTDWMCQFLEEDLKTPLPRRFHFQSPEKIRAIVEKVGNFADLQDRQALDYGLETGRGGVWLQLTEEQYKHLKTVR
;
A
#
# COMPACT_ATOMS: atom_id res chain seq x y z
N MET A 1 14.91 -9.63 9.14
CA MET A 1 13.45 -9.69 9.43
C MET A 1 13.08 -8.47 10.27
N ARG A 2 12.30 -7.52 9.73
CA ARG A 2 11.81 -6.37 10.52
C ARG A 2 10.70 -6.89 11.44
N LEU A 3 10.83 -6.73 12.76
CA LEU A 3 9.84 -7.19 13.74
C LEU A 3 8.48 -6.56 13.43
N ALA A 4 7.46 -7.39 13.19
CA ALA A 4 6.11 -7.00 12.78
C ALA A 4 5.59 -5.80 13.57
N GLY A 5 5.39 -4.66 12.88
CA GLY A 5 4.76 -3.46 13.44
C GLY A 5 5.48 -2.72 14.57
N LYS A 6 6.60 -3.24 15.10
CA LYS A 6 7.29 -2.68 16.29
C LYS A 6 8.42 -1.71 15.96
N ILE A 7 8.83 -1.64 14.70
CA ILE A 7 9.94 -0.80 14.24
C ILE A 7 9.44 0.07 13.09
N CYS A 8 9.72 1.37 13.18
CA CYS A 8 9.46 2.32 12.12
C CYS A 8 10.28 1.96 10.87
N ALA A 9 9.61 1.75 9.75
CA ALA A 9 10.22 1.41 8.47
C ALA A 9 11.15 2.50 7.93
N ARG A 10 10.97 3.76 8.37
CA ARG A 10 11.79 4.91 7.93
C ARG A 10 12.95 5.22 8.85
N CYS A 11 12.69 5.46 10.14
CA CYS A 11 13.73 5.88 11.09
C CYS A 11 14.26 4.75 11.97
N ARG A 12 13.75 3.52 11.83
CA ARG A 12 14.12 2.36 12.65
C ARG A 12 13.87 2.53 14.16
N ASN A 13 13.21 3.60 14.58
CA ASN A 13 12.79 3.76 15.97
C ASN A 13 11.68 2.77 16.34
N PHE A 14 11.68 2.37 17.61
CA PHE A 14 10.63 1.54 18.18
C PHE A 14 9.29 2.27 18.18
N ILE A 15 8.21 1.57 17.82
CA ILE A 15 6.84 2.08 17.86
C ILE A 15 6.14 1.41 19.06
N PRO A 16 5.71 2.19 20.07
CA PRO A 16 5.18 1.64 21.32
C PRO A 16 3.74 1.12 21.26
N ASP A 17 3.09 1.09 20.09
CA ASP A 17 1.66 0.78 19.99
C ASP A 17 1.34 -0.70 20.22
N ASP A 18 0.35 -0.93 21.09
CA ASP A 18 -0.35 -2.18 21.35
C ASP A 18 -1.78 -2.03 20.75
N PRO A 19 -2.30 -2.94 19.89
CA PRO A 19 -1.73 -4.21 19.45
C PRO A 19 -0.79 -4.11 18.23
N PRO A 20 0.14 -5.07 18.07
CA PRO A 20 1.01 -5.12 16.91
C PRO A 20 0.20 -5.43 15.64
N THR A 21 -0.07 -4.40 14.85
CA THR A 21 -0.65 -4.58 13.51
C THR A 21 0.38 -5.29 12.61
N PRO A 22 0.00 -6.32 11.85
CA PRO A 22 0.88 -6.96 10.88
C PRO A 22 1.39 -5.96 9.84
N GLY A 23 2.67 -6.03 9.52
CA GLY A 23 3.29 -5.24 8.46
C GLY A 23 4.27 -4.16 8.94
N GLU A 24 4.70 -3.34 8.00
CA GLU A 24 5.60 -2.23 8.24
C GLU A 24 4.83 -0.99 8.70
N ARG A 25 5.38 -0.20 9.63
CA ARG A 25 4.73 0.99 10.18
C ARG A 25 5.67 2.20 10.18
N LEU A 26 5.12 3.40 10.27
CA LEU A 26 5.87 4.62 10.52
C LEU A 26 5.51 5.15 11.92
N CYS A 27 6.51 5.60 12.69
CA CYS A 27 6.22 6.24 13.98
C CYS A 27 5.52 7.59 13.76
N ALA A 28 4.86 8.13 14.78
CA ALA A 28 4.13 9.40 14.70
C ALA A 28 4.99 10.57 14.17
N LYS A 29 6.31 10.56 14.42
CA LYS A 29 7.25 11.57 13.91
C LYS A 29 7.59 11.40 12.43
N CYS A 30 7.54 10.16 11.92
CA CYS A 30 7.82 9.85 10.52
C CYS A 30 6.55 9.79 9.65
N ARG A 31 5.38 9.66 10.28
CA ARG A 31 4.09 9.82 9.64
C ARG A 31 3.90 11.31 9.38
N SER A 32 3.89 11.69 8.10
CA SER A 32 3.35 13.00 7.75
C SER A 32 1.83 12.92 7.86
N PRO A 33 1.16 13.88 8.53
CA PRO A 33 -0.31 13.91 8.55
C PRO A 33 -0.90 14.04 7.14
N GLU A 34 -0.10 14.51 6.18
CA GLU A 34 -0.48 14.67 4.79
C GLU A 34 -0.28 13.40 3.95
N ILE A 35 0.30 12.33 4.52
CA ILE A 35 0.58 11.08 3.81
C ILE A 35 -0.16 9.91 4.48
N HIS A 36 -1.08 9.31 3.73
CA HIS A 36 -1.86 8.14 4.13
C HIS A 36 -1.22 6.87 3.56
N ARG A 37 -0.89 5.93 4.45
CA ARG A 37 -0.44 4.61 4.05
C ARG A 37 -1.64 3.70 3.87
N ILE A 38 -1.76 3.13 2.68
CA ILE A 38 -2.83 2.19 2.35
C ILE A 38 -2.23 0.94 1.71
N TYR A 39 -2.95 -0.17 1.76
CA TYR A 39 -2.56 -1.39 1.07
C TYR A 39 -3.39 -1.56 -0.19
N MET A 40 -2.75 -1.66 -1.35
CA MET A 40 -3.39 -1.99 -2.60
C MET A 40 -3.24 -3.48 -2.86
N TYR A 41 -4.34 -4.21 -2.76
CA TYR A 41 -4.45 -5.59 -3.20
C TYR A 41 -4.89 -5.62 -4.67
N TYR A 42 -4.27 -6.45 -5.49
CA TYR A 42 -4.62 -6.60 -6.89
C TYR A 42 -4.70 -8.08 -7.31
N MET A 43 -5.64 -8.40 -8.19
CA MET A 43 -5.84 -9.75 -8.69
C MET A 43 -6.39 -9.70 -10.11
N TYR A 44 -5.80 -10.50 -10.99
CA TYR A 44 -6.25 -10.76 -12.34
C TYR A 44 -7.31 -11.86 -12.33
N ARG A 45 -8.47 -11.57 -12.92
CA ARG A 45 -9.48 -12.58 -13.27
C ARG A 45 -9.85 -12.46 -14.73
N THR A 46 -10.79 -11.57 -15.04
CA THR A 46 -11.10 -11.10 -16.40
C THR A 46 -10.38 -9.80 -16.71
N ASP A 47 -10.22 -8.96 -15.68
CA ASP A 47 -9.40 -7.76 -15.65
C ASP A 47 -8.60 -7.74 -14.35
N TRP A 48 -7.70 -6.76 -14.23
CA TRP A 48 -6.98 -6.50 -13.00
C TRP A 48 -7.85 -5.68 -12.05
N MET A 49 -8.41 -6.35 -11.05
CA MET A 49 -9.13 -5.68 -9.97
C MET A 49 -8.12 -5.20 -8.92
N CYS A 50 -8.16 -3.90 -8.58
CA CYS A 50 -7.43 -3.29 -7.48
C CYS A 50 -8.40 -2.86 -6.37
N GLN A 51 -8.21 -3.42 -5.18
CA GLN A 51 -8.89 -3.04 -3.96
C GLN A 51 -7.91 -2.39 -2.99
N PHE A 52 -8.33 -1.32 -2.32
CA PHE A 52 -7.52 -0.64 -1.33
C PHE A 52 -8.04 -0.92 0.08
N LEU A 53 -7.12 -1.14 1.00
CA LEU A 53 -7.38 -1.33 2.43
C LEU A 53 -6.62 -0.25 3.20
N GLU A 54 -7.16 0.16 4.34
CA GLU A 54 -6.43 1.00 5.30
C GLU A 54 -5.22 0.24 5.87
N GLU A 55 -4.38 0.93 6.66
CA GLU A 55 -3.19 0.35 7.30
C GLU A 55 -3.50 -0.87 8.20
N ASP A 56 -4.75 -1.02 8.63
CA ASP A 56 -5.22 -2.16 9.42
C ASP A 56 -5.40 -3.46 8.61
N LEU A 57 -5.26 -3.41 7.28
CA LEU A 57 -5.52 -4.51 6.33
C LEU A 57 -6.92 -5.13 6.45
N LYS A 58 -7.85 -4.41 7.08
CA LYS A 58 -9.20 -4.89 7.40
C LYS A 58 -10.27 -3.98 6.83
N THR A 59 -10.05 -2.67 6.89
CA THR A 59 -11.03 -1.67 6.46
C THR A 59 -10.86 -1.42 4.97
N PRO A 60 -11.79 -1.89 4.11
CA PRO A 60 -11.71 -1.61 2.69
C PRO A 60 -12.12 -0.17 2.40
N LEU A 61 -11.36 0.50 1.55
CA LEU A 61 -11.77 1.75 0.95
C LEU A 61 -12.86 1.48 -0.09
N PRO A 62 -13.84 2.39 -0.23
CA PRO A 62 -15.03 2.15 -1.05
C PRO A 62 -14.71 2.06 -2.55
N ARG A 63 -13.67 2.77 -3.00
CA ARG A 63 -13.32 2.84 -4.42
C ARG A 63 -12.48 1.64 -4.85
N ARG A 64 -12.89 0.99 -5.93
CA ARG A 64 -12.15 -0.08 -6.61
C ARG A 64 -11.77 0.39 -8.01
N PHE A 65 -10.61 -0.04 -8.49
CA PHE A 65 -10.23 0.18 -9.88
C PHE A 65 -10.12 -1.14 -10.62
N HIS A 66 -10.45 -1.08 -11.90
CA HIS A 66 -10.29 -2.18 -12.83
C HIS A 66 -9.37 -1.71 -13.96
N PHE A 67 -8.31 -2.47 -14.20
CA PHE A 67 -7.34 -2.19 -15.25
C PHE A 67 -7.28 -3.36 -16.23
N GLN A 68 -7.18 -3.05 -17.52
CA GLN A 68 -7.01 -4.09 -18.54
C GLN A 68 -5.56 -4.59 -18.63
N SER A 69 -4.60 -3.81 -18.13
CA SER A 69 -3.18 -4.08 -18.31
C SER A 69 -2.41 -3.91 -16.97
N PRO A 70 -1.48 -4.83 -16.67
CA PRO A 70 -0.66 -4.76 -15.46
C PRO A 70 0.32 -3.57 -15.46
N GLU A 71 0.67 -3.04 -16.64
CA GLU A 71 1.54 -1.86 -16.79
C GLU A 71 0.92 -0.62 -16.13
N LYS A 72 -0.41 -0.49 -16.14
CA LYS A 72 -1.09 0.59 -15.41
C LYS A 72 -0.89 0.47 -13.90
N ILE A 73 -0.87 -0.75 -13.36
CA ILE A 73 -0.59 -0.98 -11.94
C ILE A 73 0.85 -0.58 -11.64
N ARG A 74 1.82 -0.99 -12.46
CA ARG A 74 3.23 -0.56 -12.32
C ARG A 74 3.37 0.96 -12.29
N ALA A 75 2.74 1.65 -13.25
CA ALA A 75 2.79 3.11 -13.33
C ALA A 75 2.16 3.80 -12.11
N ILE A 76 1.10 3.24 -11.52
CA ILE A 76 0.52 3.75 -10.27
C ILE A 76 1.48 3.54 -9.11
N VAL A 77 2.04 2.35 -8.96
CA VAL A 77 2.99 2.07 -7.89
C VAL A 77 4.24 2.93 -8.04
N GLU A 78 4.73 3.18 -9.25
CA GLU A 78 5.89 4.04 -9.47
C GLU A 78 5.60 5.52 -9.14
N LYS A 79 4.40 6.01 -9.47
CA LYS A 79 4.02 7.41 -9.21
C LYS A 79 3.58 7.68 -7.77
N VAL A 80 2.99 6.68 -7.11
CA VAL A 80 2.25 6.82 -5.85
C VAL A 80 2.85 5.96 -4.74
N GLY A 81 3.35 4.78 -5.10
CA GLY A 81 4.16 3.96 -4.21
C GLY A 81 5.54 4.58 -4.11
N ASN A 82 5.72 5.47 -3.15
CA ASN A 82 7.01 6.06 -2.76
C ASN A 82 8.03 5.03 -2.19
N PHE A 83 7.99 3.79 -2.69
CA PHE A 83 8.85 2.68 -2.31
C PHE A 83 10.11 2.73 -3.15
N ALA A 84 11.12 3.36 -2.57
CA ALA A 84 12.47 3.42 -3.09
C ALA A 84 13.25 2.09 -2.93
N ASP A 85 12.60 0.99 -2.53
CA ASP A 85 13.26 -0.30 -2.32
C ASP A 85 13.11 -1.21 -3.56
N LEU A 86 14.25 -1.72 -4.04
CA LEU A 86 14.32 -2.66 -5.17
C LEU A 86 13.50 -3.92 -4.89
N GLN A 87 13.44 -4.33 -3.63
CA GLN A 87 12.71 -5.51 -3.18
C GLN A 87 11.19 -5.39 -3.40
N ASP A 88 10.62 -4.21 -3.18
CA ASP A 88 9.18 -3.97 -3.38
C ASP A 88 8.81 -3.99 -4.87
N ARG A 89 9.71 -3.50 -5.74
CA ARG A 89 9.53 -3.60 -7.20
C ARG A 89 9.56 -5.05 -7.67
N GLN A 90 10.52 -5.83 -7.20
CA GLN A 90 10.60 -7.25 -7.55
C GLN A 90 9.39 -8.04 -7.05
N ALA A 91 8.90 -7.74 -5.83
CA ALA A 91 7.68 -8.35 -5.30
C ALA A 91 6.44 -7.96 -6.11
N LEU A 92 6.36 -6.71 -6.57
CA LEU A 92 5.31 -6.24 -7.47
C LEU A 92 5.35 -6.99 -8.82
N ASP A 93 6.52 -7.05 -9.46
CA ASP A 93 6.67 -7.72 -10.74
C ASP A 93 6.30 -9.20 -10.66
N TYR A 94 6.79 -9.89 -9.62
CA TYR A 94 6.41 -11.28 -9.35
C TYR A 94 4.90 -11.45 -9.11
N GLY A 95 4.27 -10.52 -8.38
CA GLY A 95 2.83 -10.54 -8.15
C GLY A 95 2.02 -10.30 -9.43
N LEU A 96 2.49 -9.43 -10.32
CA LEU A 96 1.88 -9.19 -11.62
C LEU A 96 2.06 -10.39 -12.57
N GLU A 97 3.21 -11.07 -12.55
CA GLU A 97 3.40 -12.32 -13.30
C GLU A 97 2.51 -13.45 -12.78
N THR A 98 2.34 -13.54 -11.46
CA THR A 98 1.49 -14.55 -10.81
C THR A 98 -0.02 -14.27 -10.99
N GLY A 99 -0.39 -13.07 -11.47
CA GLY A 99 -1.79 -12.69 -11.60
C GLY A 99 -2.44 -12.21 -10.30
N ARG A 100 -1.68 -12.04 -9.21
CA ARG A 100 -2.20 -11.52 -7.93
C ARG A 100 -1.07 -11.08 -7.01
N GLY A 101 -1.35 -10.09 -6.17
CA GLY A 101 -0.43 -9.63 -5.16
C GLY A 101 -0.97 -8.46 -4.38
N GLY A 102 -0.11 -7.81 -3.63
CA GLY A 102 -0.45 -6.54 -3.03
C GLY A 102 0.78 -5.77 -2.62
N VAL A 103 0.61 -4.46 -2.57
CA VAL A 103 1.69 -3.51 -2.39
C VAL A 103 1.21 -2.38 -1.50
N TRP A 104 2.08 -1.90 -0.63
CA TRP A 104 1.79 -0.71 0.14
C TRP A 104 1.87 0.52 -0.79
N LEU A 105 1.04 1.53 -0.55
CA LEU A 105 1.10 2.83 -1.23
C LEU A 105 1.14 3.94 -0.18
N GLN A 106 1.76 5.07 -0.54
CA GLN A 106 1.78 6.28 0.26
C GLN A 106 1.07 7.38 -0.52
N LEU A 107 -0.18 7.64 -0.16
CA LEU A 107 -1.01 8.64 -0.82
C LEU A 107 -0.88 9.98 -0.13
N THR A 108 -0.95 11.07 -0.87
CA THR A 108 -1.21 12.38 -0.27
C THR A 108 -2.64 12.45 0.27
N GLU A 109 -2.93 13.38 1.17
CA GLU A 109 -4.28 13.68 1.67
C GLU A 109 -5.31 13.81 0.53
N GLU A 110 -4.93 14.50 -0.55
CA GLU A 110 -5.80 14.69 -1.73
C GLU A 110 -6.10 13.37 -2.44
N GLN A 111 -5.07 12.55 -2.70
CA GLN A 111 -5.21 11.24 -3.33
C GLN A 111 -6.04 10.29 -2.46
N TYR A 112 -5.83 10.33 -1.14
CA TYR A 112 -6.57 9.53 -0.19
C TYR A 112 -8.06 9.91 -0.13
N LYS A 113 -8.37 11.21 -0.10
CA LYS A 113 -9.76 11.69 -0.21
C LYS A 113 -10.43 11.19 -1.49
N HIS A 114 -9.72 11.18 -2.62
CA HIS A 114 -10.25 10.63 -3.87
C HIS A 114 -10.58 9.13 -3.82
N LEU A 115 -9.92 8.34 -2.97
CA LEU A 115 -10.26 6.93 -2.76
C LEU A 115 -11.40 6.74 -1.76
N LYS A 116 -11.65 7.71 -0.88
CA LYS A 116 -12.78 7.71 0.07
C LYS A 116 -14.09 8.18 -0.55
N THR A 117 -14.04 8.99 -1.60
CA THR A 117 -15.26 9.43 -2.29
C THR A 117 -15.82 8.29 -3.14
N VAL A 118 -17.03 7.82 -2.77
CA VAL A 118 -17.85 6.95 -3.62
C VAL A 118 -18.26 7.77 -4.84
N ARG A 119 -18.03 7.26 -6.05
CA ARG A 119 -18.59 7.85 -7.27
C ARG A 119 -19.69 6.95 -7.79
#